data_AF-A0A1F4E4P1-F1
#
_entry.id   AF-A0A1F4E4P1-F1
#
_cell.length_a   1.000
_cell.length_b   1.000
_cell.length_c   1.000
_cell.angle_alpha   90.00
_cell.angle_beta   90.00
_cell.angle_gamma   90.00
#
_symmetry.space_group_name_H-M   'P 1'
#
loop_
_entity.id
_entity.type
_entity.pdbx_description
1 polymer ?
#
loop_
_entity_poly.entity_id
_entity_poly.type
_entity_poly.pdbx_seq_one_letter_code
_entity_poly.pdbx_strand_id
1 'polypeptide(L)'
;MDRDEDLLFLFISAHGDRSHRLSAAQPPLELASLTQTALARMLQDSGIKWRVVVVSACYSGGYIEPLRDDNSLVITAAAPDRSSFGCEAGRDFTYFGQAFFRDALSRTRSFIEAFHLAASIVAKQESAERLAPSAPQIFVGRGIAELLQNR
;
A
#
# COMPACT_ATOMS: atom_id res chain seq x y z
N MET A 1 -10.41 -8.50 17.81
CA MET A 1 -10.02 -9.16 16.56
C MET A 1 -9.88 -10.63 16.86
N ASP A 2 -10.73 -11.45 16.30
CA ASP A 2 -10.54 -12.90 16.25
C ASP A 2 -9.38 -13.18 15.30
N ARG A 3 -8.29 -13.78 15.79
CA ARG A 3 -7.06 -13.94 15.02
C ARG A 3 -7.18 -14.98 13.90
N ASP A 4 -8.18 -15.86 13.97
CA ASP A 4 -8.39 -16.90 12.96
C ASP A 4 -9.39 -16.48 11.89
N GLU A 5 -10.35 -15.61 12.24
CA GLU A 5 -11.41 -15.19 11.32
C GLU A 5 -11.27 -13.76 10.79
N ASP A 6 -10.72 -12.81 11.57
CA ASP A 6 -10.69 -11.42 11.17
C ASP A 6 -9.50 -11.10 10.27
N LEU A 7 -9.71 -10.16 9.37
CA LEU A 7 -8.70 -9.61 8.47
C LEU A 7 -8.39 -8.16 8.86
N LEU A 8 -7.11 -7.85 9.07
CA LEU A 8 -6.66 -6.47 9.15
C LEU A 8 -6.53 -5.90 7.74
N PHE A 9 -7.22 -4.80 7.48
CA PHE A 9 -6.93 -3.93 6.34
C PHE A 9 -6.23 -2.66 6.85
N LEU A 10 -4.96 -2.47 6.49
CA LEU A 10 -4.14 -1.33 6.90
C LEU A 10 -3.77 -0.50 5.67
N PHE A 11 -4.28 0.71 5.57
CA PHE A 11 -3.87 1.70 4.57
C PHE A 11 -2.98 2.76 5.21
N ILE A 12 -1.78 2.95 4.67
CA ILE A 12 -0.83 3.96 5.11
C ILE A 12 -0.62 4.93 3.96
N SER A 13 -0.86 6.21 4.19
CA SER A 13 -0.51 7.28 3.24
C SER A 13 0.40 8.29 3.93
N ALA A 14 1.57 8.53 3.35
CA ALA A 14 2.57 9.43 3.88
C ALA A 14 3.57 9.83 2.79
N HIS A 15 4.41 10.82 3.07
CA HIS A 15 5.63 11.01 2.29
C HIS A 15 6.63 9.90 2.59
N GLY A 16 7.29 9.39 1.55
CA GLY A 16 8.35 8.39 1.64
C GLY A 16 9.67 8.94 1.12
N ASP A 17 10.78 8.47 1.69
CA ASP A 17 12.13 8.80 1.22
C ASP A 17 12.82 7.60 0.56
N ARG A 18 14.00 7.84 -0.06
CA ARG A 18 14.79 6.80 -0.75
C ARG A 18 15.33 5.71 0.17
N SER A 19 15.27 5.91 1.48
CA SER A 19 15.58 4.89 2.49
C SER A 19 14.32 4.15 2.95
N HIS A 20 13.21 4.32 2.22
CA HIS A 20 11.90 3.71 2.48
C HIS A 20 11.35 4.03 3.87
N ARG A 21 11.64 5.22 4.40
CA ARG A 21 11.02 5.68 5.64
C ARG A 21 9.80 6.51 5.32
N LEU A 22 8.72 6.27 6.06
CA LEU A 22 7.49 7.06 5.97
C LEU A 22 7.50 8.17 7.02
N SER A 23 7.25 9.39 6.56
CA SER A 23 7.19 10.56 7.42
C SER A 23 6.02 10.45 8.41
N ALA A 24 6.30 10.79 9.66
CA ALA A 24 5.31 10.87 10.75
C ALA A 24 5.30 12.28 11.36
N ALA A 25 5.61 13.32 10.58
CA ALA A 25 5.71 14.68 11.09
C ALA A 25 4.35 15.24 11.53
N GLN A 26 4.20 15.52 12.83
CA GLN A 26 2.98 16.09 13.42
C GLN A 26 3.33 17.19 14.44
N PRO A 27 3.76 18.40 14.01
CA PRO A 27 4.15 19.45 14.95
C PRO A 27 3.07 19.74 16.00
N PRO A 28 3.43 19.90 17.29
CA PRO A 28 4.79 19.97 17.85
C PRO A 28 5.42 18.60 18.20
N LEU A 29 4.76 17.48 17.89
CA LEU A 29 5.26 16.14 18.20
C LEU A 29 6.39 15.74 17.24
N GLU A 30 7.53 15.40 17.82
CA GLU A 30 8.65 14.77 17.11
C GLU A 30 8.48 13.25 17.12
N LEU A 31 7.83 12.73 16.08
CA LEU A 31 7.69 11.29 15.89
C LEU A 31 8.80 10.75 14.99
N ALA A 32 9.34 9.59 15.35
CA ALA A 32 10.26 8.87 14.49
C ALA A 32 9.54 8.43 13.20
N SER A 33 10.21 8.55 12.06
CA SER A 33 9.71 8.02 10.79
C SER A 33 9.49 6.51 10.89
N LEU A 34 8.38 6.03 10.34
CA LEU A 34 8.07 4.61 10.32
C LEU A 34 8.98 3.93 9.29
N THR A 35 9.78 2.97 9.72
CA THR A 35 10.61 2.16 8.82
C THR A 35 9.88 0.88 8.43
N GLN A 36 10.26 0.30 7.29
CA GLN A 36 9.78 -1.00 6.82
C GLN A 36 9.99 -2.14 7.84
N THR A 37 11.14 -2.19 8.52
CA THR A 37 11.41 -3.17 9.58
C THR A 37 10.58 -2.93 10.84
N ALA A 38 10.38 -1.66 11.22
CA ALA A 38 9.55 -1.33 12.38
C ALA A 38 8.09 -1.73 12.15
N LEU A 39 7.53 -1.44 10.97
CA LEU A 39 6.16 -1.86 10.64
C LEU A 39 6.01 -3.38 10.63
N ALA A 40 6.96 -4.10 10.03
CA ALA A 40 6.95 -5.56 10.02
C ALA A 40 6.92 -6.13 11.44
N ARG A 41 7.78 -5.60 12.32
CA ARG A 41 7.83 -6.00 13.73
C ARG A 41 6.53 -5.68 14.47
N MET A 42 5.97 -4.49 14.29
CA MET A 42 4.70 -4.12 14.92
C MET A 42 3.55 -5.06 14.52
N LEU A 43 3.47 -5.43 13.24
CA LEU A 43 2.47 -6.38 12.75
C LEU A 43 2.71 -7.78 13.32
N GLN A 44 3.97 -8.23 13.40
CA GLN A 44 4.32 -9.50 14.01
C GLN A 44 3.96 -9.55 15.52
N ASP A 45 4.36 -8.52 16.27
CA ASP A 45 4.13 -8.42 17.73
C ASP A 45 2.63 -8.33 18.07
N SER A 46 1.81 -7.81 17.17
CA SER A 46 0.35 -7.77 17.34
C SER A 46 -0.32 -9.15 17.32
N GLY A 47 0.34 -10.16 16.73
CA GLY A 47 -0.21 -11.49 16.51
C GLY A 47 -1.33 -11.55 15.48
N ILE A 48 -1.43 -10.54 14.59
CA ILE A 48 -2.41 -10.51 13.51
C ILE A 48 -1.96 -11.44 12.38
N LYS A 49 -2.78 -12.46 12.12
CA LYS A 49 -2.51 -13.49 11.12
C LYS A 49 -2.76 -12.96 9.71
N TRP A 50 -4.01 -12.61 9.41
CA TRP A 50 -4.46 -12.20 8.08
C TRP A 50 -4.36 -10.69 7.91
N ARG A 51 -3.57 -10.25 6.94
CA ARG A 51 -3.33 -8.82 6.72
C ARG A 51 -3.34 -8.43 5.25
N VAL A 52 -4.04 -7.35 4.95
CA VAL A 52 -3.94 -6.59 3.70
C VAL A 52 -3.30 -5.26 4.05
N VAL A 53 -2.09 -5.00 3.57
CA VAL A 53 -1.33 -3.79 3.86
C VAL A 53 -1.12 -3.02 2.57
N VAL A 54 -1.60 -1.78 2.54
CA VAL A 54 -1.49 -0.88 1.38
C VAL A 54 -0.64 0.32 1.78
N VAL A 55 0.53 0.48 1.16
CA VAL A 55 1.47 1.57 1.42
C VAL A 55 1.47 2.56 0.25
N SER A 56 0.83 3.71 0.45
CA SER A 56 0.69 4.79 -0.53
C SER A 56 1.70 5.91 -0.27
N ALA A 57 2.91 5.74 -0.80
CA ALA A 57 4.02 6.68 -0.66
C ALA A 57 5.07 6.50 -1.77
N CYS A 58 5.94 7.50 -1.94
CA CYS A 58 7.15 7.35 -2.75
C CYS A 58 8.03 6.22 -2.19
N TYR A 59 8.68 5.47 -3.08
CA TYR A 59 9.60 4.37 -2.74
C TYR A 59 8.95 3.25 -1.92
N SER A 60 7.61 3.17 -1.92
CA SER A 60 6.84 2.24 -1.08
C SER A 60 7.10 0.77 -1.39
N GLY A 61 7.58 0.42 -2.59
CA GLY A 61 8.00 -0.93 -2.97
C GLY A 61 9.01 -1.56 -2.01
N GLY A 62 9.80 -0.76 -1.27
CA GLY A 62 10.71 -1.27 -0.24
C GLY A 62 10.01 -2.02 0.91
N TYR A 63 8.71 -1.77 1.11
CA TYR A 63 7.92 -2.43 2.14
C TYR A 63 7.50 -3.86 1.79
N ILE A 64 7.62 -4.29 0.53
CA ILE A 64 7.19 -5.65 0.15
C ILE A 64 8.02 -6.70 0.87
N GLU A 65 9.35 -6.64 0.77
CA GLU A 65 10.21 -7.70 1.29
C GLU A 65 10.08 -7.88 2.82
N PRO A 66 10.03 -6.82 3.65
CA PRO A 66 9.89 -6.99 5.10
C PRO A 66 8.48 -7.40 5.54
N LEU A 67 7.45 -7.15 4.73
CA LEU A 67 6.06 -7.44 5.07
C LEU A 67 5.54 -8.76 4.50
N ARG A 68 6.26 -9.36 3.55
CA ARG A 68 5.81 -10.57 2.85
C ARG A 68 5.82 -11.78 3.78
N ASP A 69 4.71 -12.52 3.76
CA ASP A 69 4.54 -13.85 4.32
C ASP A 69 3.32 -14.54 3.68
N ASP A 70 3.09 -15.81 3.99
CA ASP A 70 1.97 -16.58 3.44
C ASP A 70 0.59 -15.97 3.70
N ASN A 71 0.44 -15.15 4.75
CA ASN A 71 -0.84 -14.62 5.23
C ASN A 71 -1.02 -13.11 4.95
N SER A 72 -0.15 -12.54 4.11
CA SER A 72 -0.11 -11.12 3.81
C SER A 72 -0.36 -10.82 2.34
N LEU A 73 -1.20 -9.82 2.09
CA LEU A 73 -1.32 -9.14 0.81
C LEU A 73 -0.69 -7.75 1.00
N VAL A 74 0.35 -7.44 0.22
CA VAL A 74 1.06 -6.16 0.32
C VAL A 74 0.93 -5.42 -1.00
N ILE A 75 0.39 -4.21 -0.98
CA ILE A 75 0.23 -3.35 -2.15
C ILE A 75 1.03 -2.06 -1.93
N THR A 76 1.76 -1.62 -2.95
CA THR A 76 2.54 -0.38 -2.89
C THR A 76 2.17 0.53 -4.06
N ALA A 77 2.11 1.85 -3.79
CA ALA A 77 1.79 2.84 -4.81
C ALA A 77 2.95 3.13 -5.78
N ALA A 78 4.17 2.70 -5.46
CA ALA A 78 5.34 2.84 -6.31
C ALA A 78 6.34 1.69 -6.12
N ALA A 79 7.21 1.51 -7.11
CA ALA A 79 8.40 0.68 -7.03
C ALA A 79 9.43 1.24 -6.03
N PRO A 80 10.37 0.42 -5.51
CA PRO A 80 11.31 0.84 -4.47
C PRO A 80 12.23 2.00 -4.92
N ASP A 81 12.46 2.17 -6.22
CA ASP A 81 13.31 3.22 -6.79
C ASP A 81 12.51 4.41 -7.37
N ARG A 82 11.18 4.43 -7.23
CA ARG A 82 10.28 5.39 -7.89
C ARG A 82 9.47 6.26 -6.93
N SER A 83 9.14 7.46 -7.38
CA SER A 83 8.17 8.33 -6.70
C SER A 83 6.74 7.95 -7.05
N SER A 84 5.79 8.27 -6.17
CA SER A 84 4.35 8.26 -6.44
C SER A 84 3.81 9.70 -6.55
N PHE A 85 2.64 9.89 -7.18
CA PHE A 85 2.13 11.24 -7.51
C PHE A 85 0.73 11.54 -6.95
N GLY A 86 0.32 12.80 -7.05
CA GLY A 86 -0.99 13.28 -6.61
C GLY A 86 -1.09 13.74 -5.16
N CYS A 87 0.02 14.14 -4.54
CA CYS A 87 0.05 14.68 -3.16
C CYS A 87 -0.23 16.20 -3.07
N GLU A 88 -0.76 16.79 -4.14
CA GLU A 88 -1.04 18.21 -4.23
C GLU A 88 -2.20 18.63 -3.31
N ALA A 89 -2.12 19.85 -2.77
CA ALA A 89 -3.18 20.42 -1.95
C ALA A 89 -4.51 20.48 -2.72
N GLY A 90 -5.60 20.10 -2.04
CA GLY A 90 -6.96 20.09 -2.62
C GLY A 90 -7.37 18.77 -3.27
N ARG A 91 -6.51 17.74 -3.27
CA ARG A 91 -6.91 16.37 -3.63
C ARG A 91 -7.24 15.57 -2.38
N ASP A 92 -8.35 14.82 -2.43
CA ASP A 92 -8.72 13.88 -1.35
C ASP A 92 -7.80 12.65 -1.32
N PHE A 93 -7.20 12.29 -2.46
CA PHE A 93 -6.36 11.11 -2.62
C PHE A 93 -5.18 11.36 -3.56
N THR A 94 -4.09 10.61 -3.32
CA THR A 94 -3.01 10.40 -4.30
C THR A 94 -3.54 9.71 -5.56
N TYR A 95 -2.78 9.71 -6.66
CA TYR A 95 -3.22 9.06 -7.90
C TYR A 95 -3.55 7.59 -7.66
N PHE A 96 -2.68 6.88 -6.94
CA PHE A 96 -2.92 5.49 -6.56
C PHE A 96 -4.11 5.33 -5.61
N GLY A 97 -4.23 6.17 -4.56
CA GLY A 97 -5.34 6.09 -3.61
C GLY A 97 -6.70 6.28 -4.30
N GLN A 98 -6.77 7.23 -5.22
CA GLN A 98 -7.97 7.51 -6.01
C GLN A 98 -8.31 6.33 -6.93
N ALA A 99 -7.31 5.85 -7.67
CA ALA A 99 -7.47 4.72 -8.58
C ALA A 99 -7.90 3.44 -7.85
N PHE A 100 -7.34 3.16 -6.67
CA PHE A 100 -7.63 1.95 -5.91
C PHE A 100 -8.98 2.02 -5.19
N PHE A 101 -9.22 3.03 -4.36
CA PHE A 101 -10.42 3.08 -3.52
C PHE A 101 -11.66 3.55 -4.26
N ARG A 102 -11.55 4.66 -4.99
CA ARG A 102 -12.73 5.27 -5.62
C ARG A 102 -13.07 4.58 -6.93
N ASP A 103 -12.06 4.28 -7.74
CA ASP A 103 -12.29 3.86 -9.13
C ASP A 103 -12.31 2.33 -9.30
N ALA A 104 -11.40 1.60 -8.64
CA ALA A 104 -11.30 0.15 -8.78
C ALA A 104 -12.19 -0.63 -7.80
N LEU A 105 -12.16 -0.31 -6.50
CA LEU A 105 -13.00 -0.99 -5.50
C LEU A 105 -14.49 -0.67 -5.61
N SER A 106 -14.89 0.36 -6.38
CA SER A 106 -16.29 0.57 -6.77
C SER A 106 -16.76 -0.41 -7.86
N ARG A 107 -15.84 -1.13 -8.52
CA ARG A 107 -16.13 -2.05 -9.64
C ARG A 107 -15.94 -3.52 -9.28
N THR A 108 -15.06 -3.82 -8.33
CA THR A 108 -14.78 -5.19 -7.86
C THR A 108 -14.60 -5.21 -6.34
N ARG A 109 -14.91 -6.37 -5.74
CA ARG A 109 -14.64 -6.64 -4.32
C ARG A 109 -13.27 -7.31 -4.09
N SER A 110 -12.59 -7.73 -5.16
CA SER A 110 -11.27 -8.36 -5.07
C SER A 110 -10.18 -7.31 -4.96
N PHE A 111 -9.40 -7.33 -3.88
CA PHE A 111 -8.24 -6.43 -3.72
C PHE A 111 -7.19 -6.63 -4.82
N ILE A 112 -7.03 -7.87 -5.32
CA ILE A 112 -6.07 -8.22 -6.36
C ILE A 112 -6.52 -7.65 -7.71
N GLU A 113 -7.78 -7.86 -8.08
CA GLU A 113 -8.34 -7.27 -9.30
C GLU A 113 -8.35 -5.73 -9.22
N ALA A 114 -8.71 -5.18 -8.05
CA ALA A 114 -8.70 -3.76 -7.82
C ALA A 114 -7.30 -3.16 -7.99
N PHE A 115 -6.25 -3.86 -7.54
CA PHE A 115 -4.88 -3.44 -7.77
C PHE A 115 -4.54 -3.38 -9.27
N HIS A 116 -4.88 -4.40 -10.05
CA HIS A 116 -4.57 -4.43 -11.48
C HIS A 116 -5.30 -3.33 -12.26
N LEU A 117 -6.57 -3.07 -11.90
CA LEU A 117 -7.33 -1.93 -12.43
C LEU A 117 -6.68 -0.60 -12.04
N ALA A 118 -6.32 -0.42 -10.77
CA ALA A 118 -5.69 0.80 -10.27
C ALA A 118 -4.34 1.06 -10.93
N ALA A 119 -3.49 0.04 -11.07
CA ALA A 119 -2.20 0.15 -11.74
C ALA A 119 -2.35 0.61 -13.20
N SER A 120 -3.37 0.10 -13.90
CA SER A 120 -3.67 0.51 -15.28
C SER A 120 -4.16 1.98 -15.36
N ILE A 121 -5.00 2.40 -14.41
CA ILE A 121 -5.49 3.79 -14.31
C ILE A 121 -4.33 4.75 -14.04
N VAL A 122 -3.48 4.41 -13.06
CA VAL A 122 -2.30 5.21 -12.68
C VAL A 122 -1.34 5.32 -13.87
N ALA A 123 -1.00 4.22 -14.53
CA ALA A 123 -0.11 4.24 -15.69
C ALA A 123 -0.65 5.12 -16.83
N LYS A 124 -1.96 5.08 -17.09
CA LYS A 124 -2.59 5.94 -18.09
C LYS A 124 -2.51 7.42 -17.70
N GLN A 125 -2.79 7.75 -16.44
CA GLN A 125 -2.75 9.12 -15.95
C GLN A 125 -1.31 9.68 -15.98
N GLU A 126 -0.34 8.94 -15.46
CA GLU A 126 1.07 9.32 -15.45
C GLU A 126 1.62 9.50 -16.87
N SER A 127 1.24 8.64 -17.81
CA SER A 127 1.61 8.77 -19.22
C SER A 127 1.03 10.04 -19.86
N ALA A 128 -0.24 10.36 -19.60
CA ALA A 128 -0.87 11.59 -20.10
C ALA A 128 -0.18 12.85 -19.58
N GLU A 129 0.33 12.81 -18.36
CA GLU A 129 1.08 13.90 -17.71
C GLU A 129 2.59 13.86 -17.98
N ARG A 130 3.08 12.89 -18.76
CA ARG A 130 4.51 12.67 -19.08
C ARG A 130 5.40 12.47 -17.85
N LEU A 131 4.86 11.84 -16.82
CA LEU A 131 5.58 11.50 -15.60
C LEU A 131 6.34 10.19 -15.76
N ALA A 132 7.47 10.06 -15.05
CA ALA A 132 8.13 8.76 -14.93
C ALA A 132 7.21 7.79 -14.17
N PRO A 133 6.93 6.58 -14.68
CA PRO A 133 5.96 5.68 -14.06
C PRO A 133 6.32 5.36 -12.61
N SER A 134 5.33 5.45 -11.72
CA SER A 134 5.49 5.04 -10.33
C SER A 134 5.64 3.51 -10.21
N ALA A 135 5.04 2.76 -11.15
CA ALA A 135 5.01 1.31 -11.20
C ALA A 135 4.54 0.66 -9.88
N PRO A 136 3.24 0.82 -9.52
CA PRO A 136 2.66 0.16 -8.34
C PRO A 136 2.94 -1.34 -8.34
N GLN A 137 3.13 -1.94 -7.17
CA GLN A 137 3.47 -3.35 -7.01
C GLN A 137 2.52 -4.06 -6.04
N ILE A 138 2.43 -5.39 -6.20
CA ILE A 138 1.65 -6.26 -5.32
C ILE A 138 2.44 -7.52 -4.99
N PHE A 139 2.36 -7.94 -3.73
CA PHE A 139 2.72 -9.27 -3.28
C PHE A 139 1.47 -9.95 -2.70
N VAL A 140 1.26 -11.22 -3.02
CA VAL A 140 0.13 -12.01 -2.55
C VAL A 140 0.66 -13.31 -1.95
N GLY A 141 0.54 -13.44 -0.62
CA GLY A 141 0.80 -14.69 0.08
C GLY A 141 -0.21 -15.76 -0.30
N ARG A 142 0.22 -17.02 -0.32
CA ARG A 142 -0.64 -18.15 -0.70
C ARG A 142 -1.85 -18.31 0.23
N GLY A 143 -1.64 -18.24 1.54
CA GLY A 143 -2.71 -18.38 2.53
C GLY A 143 -3.74 -17.26 2.45
N ILE A 144 -3.29 -16.01 2.28
CA ILE A 144 -4.24 -14.88 2.13
C ILE A 144 -5.00 -14.96 0.80
N ALA A 145 -4.40 -15.49 -0.28
CA ALA A 145 -5.08 -15.68 -1.55
C ALA A 145 -6.25 -16.67 -1.39
N GLU A 146 -6.02 -17.80 -0.72
CA GLU A 146 -7.05 -18.80 -0.42
C GLU A 146 -8.15 -18.22 0.49
N LEU A 147 -7.78 -17.43 1.51
CA LEU A 147 -8.76 -16.78 2.38
C LEU A 147 -9.67 -15.82 1.60
N LEU A 148 -9.10 -15.00 0.72
CA LEU A 148 -9.82 -13.97 -0.03
C LEU A 148 -10.70 -14.53 -1.16
N GLN A 149 -10.37 -15.71 -1.71
CA GLN A 149 -11.21 -16.37 -2.72
C GLN A 149 -12.51 -16.94 -2.14
N ASN A 150 -12.52 -17.22 -0.84
CA ASN A 150 -13.63 -17.87 -0.15
C ASN A 150 -14.54 -16.86 0.61
N ARG A 151 -14.44 -15.56 0.32
CA ARG A 151 -15.18 -14.48 0.98
C ARG A 151 -15.90 -13.56 0.01
#